data_AF-A0A1Q6RMP0-F1
#
_entry.id   AF-A0A1Q6RMP0-F1
#
_cell.length_a   1.000
_cell.length_b   1.000
_cell.length_c   1.000
_cell.angle_alpha   90.00
_cell.angle_beta   90.00
_cell.angle_gamma   90.00
#
_symmetry.space_group_name_H-M   'P 1'
#
loop_
_entity.id
_entity.type
_entity.pdbx_description
1 polymer ?
#
loop_
_entity_poly.entity_id
_entity_poly.type
_entity_poly.pdbx_seq_one_letter_code
_entity_poly.pdbx_strand_id
1 'polypeptide(L)'
;MTEDRNQNQIIRIDARGCFVESLSDSFEIGKAHFVFATYDLSKPSGQRQTNNIHIYIDVAELLELCRKLLGGEMRWLMQNKKKNGDSTPLYQCLGGTSAEKLAKYGRSRADGMSLSRTAQLVCGNKTDFLFVADSGPGETNAKGLIVPRFGKKPENHVSVSMTFESFSELMLMTKIHYEAWLSAWYLAKNQTSLRRTQQQAGKDERLSEEGPMSMF
;
A
#
# COMPACT_ATOMS: atom_id res chain seq x y z
N MET A 1 10.03 -18.25 -19.52
CA MET A 1 9.03 -17.80 -18.52
C MET A 1 9.63 -16.57 -17.87
N THR A 2 9.41 -15.42 -18.48
CA THR A 2 10.13 -14.18 -18.20
C THR A 2 9.78 -13.63 -16.81
N GLU A 3 10.76 -13.02 -16.17
CA GLU A 3 10.84 -12.60 -14.77
C GLU A 3 9.92 -11.40 -14.42
N ASP A 4 8.61 -11.53 -14.58
CA ASP A 4 7.64 -10.47 -14.21
C ASP A 4 7.45 -10.30 -12.69
N ARG A 5 8.19 -11.04 -11.87
CA ARG A 5 7.98 -11.09 -10.40
C ARG A 5 8.20 -9.74 -9.69
N ASN A 6 8.86 -8.78 -10.33
CA ASN A 6 9.24 -7.50 -9.72
C ASN A 6 8.75 -6.26 -10.48
N GLN A 7 7.83 -6.38 -11.45
CA GLN A 7 7.48 -5.24 -12.32
C GLN A 7 7.03 -3.98 -11.56
N ASN A 8 6.30 -4.16 -10.45
CA ASN A 8 5.80 -3.06 -9.62
C ASN A 8 6.58 -2.87 -8.31
N GLN A 9 7.67 -3.64 -8.08
CA GLN A 9 8.41 -3.56 -6.83
C GLN A 9 9.24 -2.28 -6.78
N ILE A 10 9.01 -1.48 -5.73
CA ILE A 10 9.80 -0.28 -5.44
C ILE A 10 11.03 -0.67 -4.62
N ILE A 11 10.81 -1.35 -3.50
CA ILE A 11 11.85 -1.78 -2.58
C ILE A 11 11.35 -2.96 -1.75
N ARG A 12 12.27 -3.81 -1.31
CA ARG A 12 12.02 -4.89 -0.36
C ARG A 12 13.03 -4.82 0.79
N ILE A 13 12.54 -4.98 2.01
CA ILE A 13 13.34 -5.10 3.22
C ILE A 13 13.15 -6.49 3.81
N ASP A 14 14.25 -7.23 3.93
CA ASP A 14 14.29 -8.58 4.49
C ASP A 14 14.64 -8.58 5.98
N ALA A 15 14.01 -9.51 6.70
CA ALA A 15 14.38 -9.90 8.05
C ALA A 15 14.45 -11.44 8.12
N ARG A 16 14.76 -11.98 9.31
CA ARG A 16 14.92 -13.44 9.46
C ARG A 16 13.60 -14.17 9.13
N GLY A 17 13.57 -14.87 8.01
CA GLY A 17 12.43 -15.70 7.57
C GLY A 17 11.20 -14.91 7.13
N CYS A 18 11.32 -13.59 6.92
CA CYS A 18 10.22 -12.74 6.46
C CYS A 18 10.73 -11.50 5.74
N PHE A 19 9.83 -10.79 5.05
CA PHE A 19 10.14 -9.52 4.41
C PHE A 19 8.88 -8.63 4.33
N VAL A 20 9.11 -7.35 4.07
CA VAL A 20 8.10 -6.41 3.59
C VAL A 20 8.59 -5.80 2.28
N GLU A 21 7.69 -5.68 1.30
CA GLU A 21 7.97 -4.97 0.04
C GLU A 21 6.94 -3.88 -0.20
N SER A 22 7.37 -2.79 -0.82
CA SER A 22 6.51 -1.70 -1.28
C SER A 22 6.30 -1.81 -2.79
N LEU A 23 5.05 -1.65 -3.22
CA LEU A 23 4.64 -1.79 -4.62
C LEU A 23 3.97 -0.51 -5.13
N SER A 24 4.18 -0.18 -6.41
CA SER A 24 3.60 1.00 -7.08
C SER A 24 2.20 0.78 -7.68
N ASP A 25 1.67 -0.45 -7.60
CA ASP A 25 0.46 -0.90 -8.29
C ASP A 25 -0.85 -0.24 -7.83
N SER A 26 -0.81 0.48 -6.70
CA SER A 26 -2.00 1.04 -6.05
C SER A 26 -2.01 2.56 -5.99
N PHE A 27 -1.03 3.22 -6.61
CA PHE A 27 -0.94 4.68 -6.62
C PHE A 27 -2.14 5.35 -7.28
N GLU A 28 -2.70 4.75 -8.33
CA GLU A 28 -3.88 5.28 -9.03
C GLU A 28 -5.12 5.39 -8.14
N ILE A 29 -5.24 4.52 -7.14
CA ILE A 29 -6.33 4.54 -6.16
C ILE A 29 -5.96 5.31 -4.88
N GLY A 30 -4.86 6.07 -4.90
CA GLY A 30 -4.40 6.90 -3.79
C GLY A 30 -3.85 6.09 -2.60
N LYS A 31 -3.37 4.87 -2.82
CA LYS A 31 -2.84 3.99 -1.77
C LYS A 31 -1.38 3.63 -2.01
N ALA A 32 -0.61 3.56 -0.93
CA ALA A 32 0.66 2.86 -0.87
C ALA A 32 0.40 1.39 -0.51
N HIS A 33 1.00 0.47 -1.25
CA HIS A 33 0.79 -0.97 -1.08
C HIS A 33 2.04 -1.62 -0.50
N PHE A 34 1.88 -2.24 0.67
CA PHE A 34 2.92 -3.01 1.34
C PHE A 34 2.52 -4.48 1.43
N VAL A 35 3.39 -5.37 0.97
CA VAL A 35 3.19 -6.82 1.05
C VAL A 35 4.15 -7.40 2.07
N PHE A 36 3.58 -8.04 3.09
CA PHE A 36 4.33 -8.74 4.12
C PHE A 36 4.27 -10.23 3.87
N ALA A 37 5.40 -10.91 3.93
CA ALA A 37 5.42 -12.36 3.81
C ALA A 37 6.43 -13.01 4.75
N THR A 38 6.07 -14.17 5.28
CA THR A 38 7.02 -15.12 5.86
C THR A 38 7.36 -16.16 4.82
N TYR A 39 8.58 -16.71 4.89
CA TYR A 39 8.97 -17.81 4.03
C TYR A 39 9.75 -18.89 4.77
N ASP A 40 9.56 -20.11 4.31
CA ASP A 40 10.21 -21.31 4.79
C ASP A 40 11.08 -21.89 3.67
N LEU A 41 12.40 -21.80 3.83
CA LEU A 41 13.36 -22.29 2.85
C LEU A 41 13.39 -23.82 2.75
N SER A 42 12.86 -24.53 3.75
CA SER A 42 12.73 -25.99 3.71
C SER A 42 11.64 -26.46 2.74
N LYS A 43 10.71 -25.58 2.36
CA LYS A 43 9.65 -25.90 1.39
C LYS A 43 10.15 -25.83 -0.06
N PRO A 44 9.52 -26.60 -0.98
CA PRO A 44 9.85 -26.55 -2.40
C PRO A 44 9.73 -25.14 -2.98
N SER A 45 10.54 -24.85 -4.02
CA SER A 45 10.45 -23.60 -4.77
C SER A 45 9.01 -23.38 -5.27
N GLY A 46 8.45 -22.20 -5.02
CA GLY A 46 7.04 -21.88 -5.30
C GLY A 46 6.09 -22.03 -4.10
N GLN A 47 6.44 -22.82 -3.08
CA GLN A 47 5.64 -23.01 -1.85
C GLN A 47 6.33 -22.43 -0.60
N ARG A 48 7.40 -21.68 -0.79
CA ARG A 48 8.20 -21.14 0.31
C ARG A 48 7.47 -20.07 1.10
N GLN A 49 6.62 -19.25 0.49
CA GLN A 49 5.83 -18.26 1.25
C GLN A 49 4.76 -18.98 2.08
N THR A 50 4.77 -18.73 3.39
CA THR A 50 3.84 -19.36 4.35
C THR A 50 2.71 -18.44 4.76
N ASN A 51 3.01 -17.15 4.97
CA ASN A 51 2.03 -16.10 5.21
C ASN A 51 2.23 -15.02 4.14
N ASN A 52 1.13 -14.38 3.72
CA ASN A 52 1.16 -13.27 2.79
C ASN A 52 0.02 -12.27 3.13
N ILE A 53 0.38 -11.04 3.49
CA ILE A 53 -0.55 -10.01 3.97
C ILE A 53 -0.33 -8.72 3.18
N HIS A 54 -1.39 -8.29 2.47
CA HIS A 54 -1.43 -7.06 1.69
C HIS A 54 -2.00 -5.91 2.51
N ILE A 55 -1.21 -4.88 2.78
CA ILE A 55 -1.59 -3.68 3.52
C ILE A 55 -1.64 -2.50 2.56
N TYR A 56 -2.74 -1.75 2.61
CA TYR A 56 -2.93 -0.53 1.84
C TYR A 56 -3.03 0.66 2.79
N ILE A 57 -2.12 1.60 2.67
CA ILE A 57 -2.08 2.82 3.47
C ILE A 57 -2.47 4.00 2.58
N ASP A 58 -3.30 4.92 3.06
CA ASP A 58 -3.59 6.15 2.32
C ASP A 58 -2.30 6.94 2.08
N VAL A 59 -2.13 7.49 0.87
CA VAL A 59 -0.95 8.29 0.56
C VAL A 59 -0.78 9.46 1.54
N ALA A 60 -1.88 10.07 1.99
CA ALA A 60 -1.82 11.12 3.01
C ALA A 60 -1.18 10.62 4.33
N GLU A 61 -1.51 9.39 4.76
CA GLU A 61 -0.88 8.76 5.92
C GLU A 61 0.59 8.42 5.68
N LEU A 62 0.93 7.92 4.48
CA LEU A 62 2.33 7.69 4.09
C LEU A 62 3.15 8.99 4.19
N LEU A 63 2.62 10.10 3.68
CA LEU A 63 3.30 11.40 3.71
C LEU A 63 3.47 11.92 5.13
N GLU A 64 2.50 11.71 6.03
CA GLU A 64 2.63 12.05 7.45
C GLU A 64 3.69 11.21 8.16
N LEU A 65 3.79 9.90 7.85
CA LEU A 65 4.89 9.06 8.34
C LEU A 65 6.24 9.57 7.84
N CYS A 66 6.34 9.94 6.56
CA CYS A 66 7.56 10.52 5.99
C CYS A 66 7.92 11.86 6.64
N ARG A 67 6.94 12.74 6.91
CA ARG A 67 7.16 14.01 7.62
C ARG A 67 7.77 13.75 9.01
N LYS A 68 7.22 12.81 9.78
CA LYS A 68 7.74 12.44 11.10
C LYS A 68 9.14 11.85 11.05
N LEU A 69 9.44 11.08 10.02
CA LEU A 69 10.78 10.50 9.81
C LEU A 69 11.82 11.60 9.52
N LEU A 70 11.55 12.45 8.52
CA LEU A 70 12.45 13.51 8.10
C LEU A 70 12.63 14.58 9.18
N GLY A 71 11.57 14.92 9.91
CA GLY A 71 11.61 15.91 10.98
C GLY A 71 12.20 15.40 12.31
N GLY A 72 12.63 14.13 12.39
CA GLY A 72 13.18 13.53 13.62
C GLY A 72 12.15 13.21 14.71
N GLU A 73 10.90 13.62 14.56
CA GLU A 73 9.79 13.34 15.48
C GLU A 73 9.64 11.84 15.74
N MET A 74 9.75 11.00 14.69
CA MET A 74 9.68 9.54 14.82
C MET A 74 10.79 9.00 15.72
N ARG A 75 12.02 9.52 15.58
CA ARG A 75 13.18 9.09 16.37
C ARG A 75 13.00 9.48 17.82
N TRP A 76 12.50 10.69 18.07
CA TRP A 76 12.18 11.17 19.40
C TRP A 76 11.06 10.34 20.06
N LEU A 77 9.96 10.08 19.36
CA LEU A 77 8.85 9.26 19.85
C LEU A 77 9.31 7.85 20.23
N MET A 78 10.11 7.22 19.37
CA MET A 78 10.69 5.91 19.62
C MET A 78 11.54 5.89 20.89
N GLN A 79 12.47 6.84 21.03
CA GLN A 79 13.35 6.94 22.19
C GLN A 79 12.57 7.19 23.48
N ASN A 80 11.56 8.07 23.44
CA ASN A 80 10.70 8.36 24.58
C ASN A 80 9.90 7.13 25.02
N LYS A 81 9.31 6.39 24.07
CA LYS A 81 8.59 5.14 24.37
C LYS A 81 9.49 4.08 24.99
N LYS A 82 10.68 3.85 24.40
CA LYS A 82 11.68 2.91 24.94
C LYS A 82 12.09 3.28 26.37
N LYS A 83 12.33 4.57 26.64
CA LYS A 83 12.69 5.07 27.97
C LYS A 83 11.59 4.85 29.00
N ASN A 84 10.33 5.00 28.61
CA ASN A 84 9.17 4.91 29.50
C ASN A 84 8.54 3.51 29.56
N GLY A 85 9.09 2.53 28.83
CA GLY A 85 8.50 1.18 28.73
C GLY A 85 7.12 1.15 28.08
N ASP A 86 6.78 2.14 27.24
CA ASP A 86 5.50 2.22 26.56
C ASP A 86 5.48 1.31 25.33
N SER A 87 4.67 0.25 25.38
CA SER A 87 4.53 -0.74 24.32
C SER A 87 3.47 -0.40 23.27
N THR A 88 2.80 0.76 23.37
CA THR A 88 1.77 1.14 22.38
C THR A 88 2.42 1.49 21.03
N PRO A 89 1.76 1.20 19.90
CA PRO A 89 2.32 1.46 18.57
C PRO A 89 2.66 2.94 18.33
N LEU A 90 3.71 3.18 17.54
CA LEU A 90 4.03 4.48 16.94
C LEU A 90 3.08 4.83 15.79
N TYR A 91 2.58 3.81 15.10
CA TYR A 91 1.60 3.90 14.03
C TYR A 91 0.74 2.64 14.02
N GLN A 92 -0.54 2.79 13.69
CA GLN A 92 -1.46 1.69 13.48
C GLN A 92 -2.49 2.06 12.42
N CYS A 93 -2.77 1.14 11.50
CA CYS A 93 -3.90 1.25 10.59
C CYS A 93 -4.71 -0.05 10.53
N LEU A 94 -5.98 0.12 10.16
CA LEU A 94 -6.94 -0.96 9.97
C LEU A 94 -7.39 -0.94 8.51
N GLY A 95 -7.45 -2.12 7.91
CA GLY A 95 -7.94 -2.32 6.56
C GLY A 95 -8.70 -3.63 6.45
N GLY A 96 -9.22 -3.91 5.26
CA GLY A 96 -9.92 -5.16 5.04
C GLY A 96 -10.65 -5.23 3.73
N THR A 97 -11.32 -6.36 3.53
CA THR A 97 -12.19 -6.61 2.39
C THR A 97 -13.49 -7.18 2.94
N SER A 98 -14.61 -6.54 2.62
CA SER A 98 -15.91 -6.94 3.17
C SER A 98 -16.30 -8.34 2.68
N ALA A 99 -17.12 -9.04 3.46
CA ALA A 99 -17.62 -10.37 3.10
C ALA A 99 -18.33 -10.35 1.73
N GLU A 100 -19.10 -9.31 1.43
CA GLU A 100 -19.79 -9.16 0.15
C GLU A 100 -18.81 -8.99 -1.01
N LYS A 101 -17.75 -8.20 -0.81
CA LYS A 101 -16.71 -8.01 -1.83
C LYS A 101 -15.88 -9.28 -2.03
N LEU A 102 -15.59 -10.02 -0.97
CA LEU A 102 -14.96 -11.33 -1.04
C LEU A 102 -15.82 -12.34 -1.83
N ALA A 103 -17.13 -12.36 -1.58
CA ALA A 103 -18.07 -13.20 -2.31
C ALA A 103 -18.11 -12.86 -3.81
N LYS A 104 -18.15 -11.57 -4.16
CA LYS A 104 -18.08 -11.12 -5.56
C LYS A 104 -16.80 -11.57 -6.27
N TYR A 105 -15.70 -11.74 -5.53
CA TYR A 105 -14.43 -12.21 -6.08
C TYR A 105 -14.26 -13.74 -6.04
N GLY A 106 -15.26 -14.49 -5.57
CA GLY A 106 -15.14 -15.94 -5.39
C GLY A 106 -14.12 -16.33 -4.32
N ARG A 107 -13.87 -15.43 -3.35
CA ARG A 107 -12.89 -15.60 -2.26
C ARG A 107 -13.57 -15.51 -0.88
N SER A 108 -14.82 -15.94 -0.79
CA SER A 108 -15.55 -16.00 0.48
C SER A 108 -14.75 -16.81 1.51
N ARG A 109 -14.70 -16.30 2.73
CA ARG A 109 -14.15 -17.04 3.86
C ARG A 109 -15.11 -18.14 4.28
N ALA A 110 -14.57 -19.21 4.86
CA ALA A 110 -15.37 -20.34 5.36
C ALA A 110 -16.35 -19.94 6.49
N ASP A 111 -15.99 -18.91 7.26
CA ASP A 111 -16.81 -18.35 8.34
C ASP A 111 -17.81 -17.28 7.88
N GLY A 112 -17.82 -16.93 6.60
CA GLY A 112 -18.67 -15.87 6.05
C GLY A 112 -18.32 -14.44 6.51
N MET A 113 -17.24 -14.26 7.26
CA MET A 113 -16.83 -12.96 7.79
C MET A 113 -16.08 -12.12 6.76
N SER A 114 -15.84 -10.84 7.08
CA SER A 114 -14.93 -10.00 6.31
C SER A 114 -13.48 -10.41 6.58
N LEU A 115 -12.57 -10.09 5.67
CA LEU A 115 -11.13 -10.22 5.91
C LEU A 115 -10.62 -8.91 6.50
N SER A 116 -10.26 -8.91 7.78
CA SER A 116 -9.59 -7.77 8.42
C SER A 116 -8.08 -7.89 8.29
N ARG A 117 -7.42 -6.76 8.12
CA ARG A 117 -5.96 -6.63 8.11
C ARG A 117 -5.55 -5.46 8.99
N THR A 118 -4.46 -5.62 9.72
CA THR A 118 -3.91 -4.54 10.54
C THR A 118 -2.43 -4.41 10.28
N ALA A 119 -1.92 -3.19 10.28
CA ALA A 119 -0.48 -2.94 10.31
C ALA A 119 -0.12 -2.04 11.48
N GLN A 120 1.00 -2.33 12.14
CA GLN A 120 1.48 -1.60 13.31
C GLN A 120 2.99 -1.41 13.24
N LEU A 121 3.45 -0.19 13.52
CA LEU A 121 4.85 0.09 13.79
C LEU A 121 5.04 0.17 15.31
N VAL A 122 5.80 -0.75 15.89
CA VAL A 122 6.08 -0.79 17.34
C VAL A 122 7.57 -0.66 17.60
N CYS A 123 7.94 -0.20 18.80
CA CYS A 123 9.34 -0.15 19.21
C CYS A 123 9.89 -1.57 19.42
N GLY A 124 10.99 -1.90 18.76
CA GLY A 124 11.69 -3.17 18.97
C GLY A 124 12.48 -3.19 20.28
N ASN A 125 12.58 -4.36 20.91
CA ASN A 125 13.44 -4.53 22.11
C ASN A 125 14.93 -4.59 21.74
N LYS A 126 15.26 -5.32 20.67
CA LYS A 126 16.64 -5.51 20.16
C LYS A 126 16.90 -4.78 18.84
N THR A 127 15.86 -4.22 18.24
CA THR A 127 15.90 -3.42 17.01
C THR A 127 15.24 -2.07 17.27
N ASP A 128 15.26 -1.18 16.29
CA ASP A 128 14.54 0.09 16.42
C ASP A 128 13.03 -0.14 16.32
N PHE A 129 12.62 -0.85 15.29
CA PHE A 129 11.22 -1.10 15.00
C PHE A 129 10.92 -2.59 14.79
N LEU A 130 9.66 -2.94 15.02
CA LEU A 130 8.99 -4.07 14.38
C LEU A 130 7.85 -3.50 13.56
N PHE A 131 7.81 -3.81 12.26
CA PHE A 131 6.69 -3.52 11.40
C PHE A 131 5.86 -4.79 11.26
N VAL A 132 4.69 -4.79 11.90
CA VAL A 132 3.86 -5.98 12.09
C VAL A 132 2.62 -5.87 11.22
N ALA A 133 2.31 -6.94 10.49
CA ALA A 133 1.07 -7.10 9.76
C ALA A 133 0.34 -8.36 10.25
N ASP A 134 -0.96 -8.21 10.49
CA ASP A 134 -1.86 -9.29 10.87
C ASP A 134 -3.06 -9.35 9.94
N SER A 135 -3.61 -10.54 9.76
CA SER A 135 -4.91 -10.69 9.11
C SER A 135 -5.72 -11.86 9.66
N GLY A 136 -7.04 -11.79 9.49
CA GLY A 136 -7.97 -12.81 9.94
C GLY A 136 -9.42 -12.34 9.82
N PRO A 137 -10.34 -12.97 10.56
CA PRO A 137 -11.75 -12.59 10.54
C PRO A 137 -11.97 -11.15 11.02
N GLY A 138 -12.92 -10.47 10.38
CA GLY A 138 -13.34 -9.13 10.73
C GLY A 138 -14.83 -8.91 10.56
N GLU A 139 -15.34 -7.93 11.28
CA GLU A 139 -16.73 -7.50 11.20
C GLU A 139 -16.82 -6.04 10.83
N THR A 140 -17.80 -5.71 10.00
CA THR A 140 -18.11 -4.32 9.66
C THR A 140 -18.87 -3.70 10.83
N ASN A 141 -18.32 -2.64 11.43
CA ASN A 141 -19.02 -1.89 12.46
C ASN A 141 -20.09 -0.97 11.86
N ALA A 142 -20.88 -0.30 12.71
CA ALA A 142 -21.95 0.61 12.29
C ALA A 142 -21.47 1.79 11.40
N LYS A 143 -20.17 2.11 11.40
CA LYS A 143 -19.57 3.16 10.57
C LYS A 143 -19.01 2.63 9.24
N GLY A 144 -19.21 1.35 8.93
CA GLY A 144 -18.67 0.72 7.72
C GLY A 144 -17.19 0.31 7.83
N LEU A 145 -16.55 0.45 8.99
CA LEU A 145 -15.16 0.06 9.20
C LEU A 145 -15.07 -1.43 9.57
N ILE A 146 -14.18 -2.16 8.89
CA ILE A 146 -13.91 -3.56 9.20
C ILE A 146 -12.95 -3.63 10.40
N VAL A 147 -13.45 -4.11 11.53
CA VAL A 147 -12.68 -4.27 12.76
C VAL A 147 -12.25 -5.73 12.95
N PRO A 148 -11.02 -5.99 13.43
CA PRO A 148 -10.51 -7.36 13.62
C PRO A 148 -11.26 -8.10 14.72
N ARG A 149 -11.56 -9.39 14.49
CA ARG A 149 -12.18 -10.32 15.45
C ARG A 149 -11.23 -11.42 15.94
N PHE A 150 -9.95 -11.33 15.60
CA PHE A 150 -8.94 -12.33 15.95
C PHE A 150 -8.15 -12.03 17.23
N GLY A 151 -8.34 -10.86 17.86
CA GLY A 151 -7.63 -10.50 19.09
C GLY A 151 -6.11 -10.69 18.98
N LYS A 152 -5.53 -11.54 19.83
CA LYS A 152 -4.09 -11.88 19.81
C LYS A 152 -3.74 -13.11 18.95
N LYS A 153 -4.71 -13.70 18.26
CA LYS A 153 -4.56 -14.93 17.47
C LYS A 153 -5.00 -14.71 16.01
N PRO A 154 -4.28 -13.86 15.26
CA PRO A 154 -4.53 -13.70 13.83
C PRO A 154 -4.27 -15.01 13.07
N GLU A 155 -4.91 -15.16 11.92
CA GLU A 155 -4.69 -16.31 11.03
C GLU A 155 -3.33 -16.21 10.34
N ASN A 156 -2.94 -15.00 9.96
CA ASN A 156 -1.63 -14.71 9.43
C ASN A 156 -1.00 -13.61 10.26
N HIS A 157 0.28 -13.80 10.59
CA HIS A 157 1.12 -12.85 11.31
C HIS A 157 2.47 -12.74 10.61
N VAL A 158 2.94 -11.52 10.37
CA VAL A 158 4.29 -11.24 9.88
C VAL A 158 4.85 -10.07 10.68
N SER A 159 6.05 -10.22 11.24
CA SER A 159 6.73 -9.18 12.02
C SER A 159 8.14 -8.98 11.47
N VAL A 160 8.33 -7.88 10.77
CA VAL A 160 9.62 -7.55 10.14
C VAL A 160 10.40 -6.65 11.09
N SER A 161 11.54 -7.13 11.57
CA SER A 161 12.44 -6.34 12.41
C SER A 161 13.26 -5.39 11.56
N MET A 162 13.31 -4.11 11.94
CA MET A 162 13.93 -3.05 11.14
C MET A 162 14.77 -2.11 12.01
N THR A 163 15.85 -1.58 11.45
CA THR A 163 16.53 -0.39 11.98
C THR A 163 15.76 0.87 11.56
N PHE A 164 16.07 2.00 12.19
CA PHE A 164 15.49 3.28 11.79
C PHE A 164 15.79 3.61 10.31
N GLU A 165 17.00 3.30 9.86
CA GLU A 165 17.48 3.56 8.51
C GLU A 165 16.70 2.71 7.49
N SER A 166 16.55 1.40 7.72
CA SER A 166 15.80 0.51 6.81
C SER A 166 14.30 0.86 6.74
N PHE A 167 13.70 1.31 7.84
CA PHE A 167 12.31 1.78 7.82
C PHE A 167 12.18 3.12 7.08
N SER A 168 13.15 4.01 7.26
CA SER A 168 13.23 5.26 6.51
C SER A 168 13.39 5.01 5.02
N GLU A 169 14.23 4.06 4.63
CA GLU A 169 14.43 3.64 3.25
C GLU A 169 13.12 3.15 2.62
N LEU A 170 12.41 2.24 3.29
CA LEU A 170 11.11 1.73 2.84
C LEU A 170 10.11 2.86 2.58
N MET A 171 9.95 3.78 3.53
CA MET A 171 8.94 4.85 3.45
C MET A 171 9.33 5.92 2.43
N LEU A 172 10.58 6.37 2.43
CA LEU A 172 11.05 7.45 1.56
C LEU A 172 11.18 7.01 0.11
N MET A 173 11.60 5.76 -0.16
CA MET A 173 11.58 5.22 -1.52
C MET A 173 10.15 5.13 -2.06
N THR A 174 9.20 4.69 -1.24
CA THR A 174 7.78 4.68 -1.61
C THR A 174 7.27 6.08 -1.93
N LYS A 175 7.62 7.08 -1.11
CA LYS A 175 7.25 8.49 -1.33
C LYS A 175 7.82 9.03 -2.64
N ILE A 176 9.11 8.82 -2.91
CA ILE A 176 9.79 9.32 -4.12
C ILE A 176 9.13 8.72 -5.37
N HIS A 177 8.84 7.42 -5.37
CA HIS A 177 8.17 6.77 -6.48
C HIS A 177 6.75 7.27 -6.69
N TYR A 178 6.01 7.51 -5.60
CA TYR A 178 4.67 8.10 -5.70
C TYR A 178 4.71 9.51 -6.30
N GLU A 179 5.62 10.37 -5.85
CA GLU A 179 5.76 11.74 -6.37
C GLU A 179 6.17 11.77 -7.85
N ALA A 180 7.07 10.87 -8.25
CA ALA A 180 7.47 10.69 -9.65
C ALA A 180 6.28 10.22 -10.51
N TRP A 181 5.55 9.21 -10.05
CA TRP A 181 4.34 8.72 -10.71
C TRP A 181 3.28 9.81 -10.84
N LEU A 182 3.02 10.57 -9.78
CA LEU A 182 2.00 11.61 -9.76
C LEU A 182 2.34 12.74 -10.74
N SER A 183 3.61 13.12 -10.80
CA SER A 183 4.12 14.11 -11.77
C SER A 183 3.91 13.64 -13.21
N ALA A 184 4.26 12.39 -13.51
CA ALA A 184 4.04 11.78 -14.82
C ALA A 184 2.54 11.68 -15.16
N TRP A 185 1.69 11.34 -14.18
CA TRP A 185 0.25 11.26 -14.35
C TRP A 185 -0.38 12.60 -14.72
N TYR A 186 -0.01 13.69 -14.02
CA TYR A 186 -0.50 15.03 -14.37
C TYR A 186 -0.07 15.47 -15.77
N LEU A 187 1.19 15.19 -16.16
CA LEU A 187 1.68 15.49 -17.50
C LEU A 187 0.91 14.73 -18.58
N ALA A 188 0.69 13.42 -18.40
CA ALA A 188 -0.06 12.59 -19.34
C ALA A 188 -1.52 13.03 -19.47
N LYS A 189 -2.16 13.41 -18.36
CA LYS A 189 -3.54 13.93 -18.36
C LYS A 189 -3.64 15.25 -19.14
N ASN A 190 -2.67 16.15 -18.96
CA ASN A 190 -2.62 17.42 -19.70
C ASN A 190 -2.34 17.22 -21.20
N GLN A 191 -1.50 16.26 -21.58
CA GLN A 191 -1.28 15.92 -22.98
C GLN A 191 -2.54 15.33 -23.63
N THR A 192 -3.28 14.50 -22.89
CA THR A 192 -4.53 13.90 -23.36
C THR A 192 -5.62 14.96 -23.57
N SER A 193 -5.73 15.94 -22.68
CA SER A 193 -6.67 17.05 -22.85
C SER A 193 -6.29 17.93 -24.06
N LEU A 194 -5.01 18.29 -24.22
CA LEU A 194 -4.53 19.06 -25.37
C LEU A 194 -4.81 18.36 -26.71
N ARG A 195 -4.56 17.04 -26.80
CA ARG A 195 -4.86 16.26 -28.01
C ARG A 195 -6.36 16.24 -28.33
N ARG A 196 -7.23 16.16 -27.32
CA ARG A 196 -8.69 16.24 -27.52
C ARG A 196 -9.10 17.61 -28.05
N THR A 197 -8.57 18.69 -27.50
CA THR A 197 -8.86 20.06 -27.98
C THR A 197 -8.39 20.28 -29.42
N GLN A 198 -7.19 19.81 -29.78
CA GLN A 198 -6.68 19.90 -31.16
C GLN A 198 -7.51 19.07 -32.16
N GLN A 199 -7.95 17.88 -31.77
CA GLN A 199 -8.82 17.05 -32.61
C GLN A 199 -10.22 17.65 -32.78
N GLN A 200 -10.70 18.41 -31.80
CA GLN A 200 -12.00 19.07 -31.86
C GLN A 200 -11.93 20.36 -32.72
N ALA A 201 -10.88 21.18 -32.53
CA ALA A 201 -10.62 22.34 -33.38
C ALA A 201 -10.46 21.96 -34.87
N GLY A 202 -9.68 20.92 -35.17
CA GLY A 202 -9.50 20.45 -36.55
C GLY A 202 -10.71 19.72 -37.17
N LYS A 203 -11.75 19.43 -36.37
CA LYS A 203 -13.06 18.95 -36.87
C LYS A 203 -14.00 20.12 -37.15
N ASP A 204 -14.02 21.12 -36.27
CA ASP A 204 -14.84 22.32 -36.44
C ASP A 204 -14.36 23.15 -37.65
N GLU A 205 -13.04 23.25 -37.88
CA GLU A 205 -12.48 23.88 -39.09
C GLU A 205 -12.92 23.15 -40.38
N ARG A 206 -12.86 21.82 -40.41
CA ARG A 206 -13.31 21.03 -41.57
C ARG A 206 -14.81 21.16 -41.86
N LEU A 207 -15.64 21.26 -40.83
CA LEU A 207 -17.08 21.48 -40.98
C LEU A 207 -17.41 22.90 -41.49
N SER A 208 -16.53 23.88 -41.23
CA SER A 208 -16.70 25.24 -41.73
C SER A 208 -16.24 25.44 -43.18
N GLU A 209 -15.29 24.64 -43.68
CA GLU A 209 -14.85 24.64 -45.08
C GLU A 209 -15.84 23.92 -46.02
N GLU A 210 -16.69 23.02 -45.51
CA GLU A 210 -17.76 22.33 -46.26
C GLU A 210 -19.12 23.06 -46.20
N GLY A 211 -19.12 24.38 -45.97
CA GLY A 211 -20.34 25.21 -46.03
C GLY A 211 -21.02 25.17 -47.41
N PRO A 212 -22.35 25.38 -47.50
CA PRO A 212 -23.11 25.05 -48.69
C PRO A 212 -22.62 25.86 -49.90
N MET A 213 -22.07 25.15 -50.90
CA MET A 213 -21.82 25.69 -52.24
C MET A 213 -23.10 26.38 -52.71
N SER A 214 -23.08 27.72 -52.76
CA SER A 214 -24.22 28.51 -53.20
C SER A 214 -24.53 28.14 -54.65
N MET A 215 -25.61 27.39 -54.86
CA MET A 215 -26.18 27.23 -56.19
C MET A 215 -26.81 28.56 -56.59
N PHE A 216 -26.11 29.29 -57.46
CA PHE A 216 -26.70 30.32 -58.31
C PHE A 216 -27.50 29.66 -59.44
#